data_AF-A0A968P230-F1
#
_entry.id   AF-A0A968P230-F1
#
_cell.length_a   1.000
_cell.length_b   1.000
_cell.length_c   1.000
_cell.angle_alpha   90.00
_cell.angle_beta   90.00
_cell.angle_gamma   90.00
#
_symmetry.space_group_name_H-M   'P 1'
#
loop_
_entity.id
_entity.type
_entity.pdbx_description
1 polymer ?
#
loop_
_entity_poly.entity_id
_entity_poly.type
_entity_poly.pdbx_seq_one_letter_code
_entity_poly.pdbx_strand_id
1 'polypeptide(L)'
;MEKLEQFIVKAKENGWVSAQPGGKKISPSRTGSLDVTFEEGDFFYQDSFVGLTDFCGQEHVCFQGEEEISLEGIVVYRLRYFGGLVRK
;
A
#
# COMPACT_ATOMS: atom_id res chain seq x y z
N MET A 1 -0.04 -18.27 2.14
CA MET A 1 -1.35 -17.76 1.72
C MET A 1 -2.08 -17.07 2.86
N GLU A 2 -2.24 -17.70 4.03
CA GLU A 2 -2.99 -17.14 5.16
C GLU A 2 -2.55 -15.72 5.59
N LYS A 3 -1.25 -15.43 5.58
CA LYS A 3 -0.71 -14.09 5.89
C LYS A 3 -1.16 -12.99 4.91
N LEU A 4 -1.25 -13.31 3.61
CA LEU A 4 -1.69 -12.36 2.58
C LEU A 4 -3.19 -12.08 2.70
N GLU A 5 -3.98 -13.10 2.98
CA GLU A 5 -5.43 -12.93 3.15
C GLU A 5 -5.74 -12.09 4.39
N GLN A 6 -5.07 -12.37 5.51
CA GLN A 6 -5.16 -11.55 6.73
C GLN A 6 -4.76 -10.10 6.46
N PHE A 7 -3.68 -9.88 5.71
CA PHE A 7 -3.26 -8.54 5.30
C PHE A 7 -4.34 -7.82 4.48
N ILE A 8 -4.92 -8.48 3.46
CA ILE A 8 -5.96 -7.89 2.61
C ILE A 8 -7.19 -7.51 3.44
N VAL A 9 -7.62 -8.38 4.37
CA VAL A 9 -8.75 -8.09 5.26
C VAL A 9 -8.48 -6.84 6.09
N LYS A 10 -7.32 -6.78 6.77
CA LYS A 10 -6.92 -5.60 7.54
C LYS A 10 -6.83 -4.34 6.67
N ALA A 11 -6.25 -4.45 5.47
CA ALA A 11 -6.09 -3.34 4.56
C ALA A 11 -7.45 -2.76 4.12
N LYS A 12 -8.46 -3.62 3.89
CA LYS A 12 -9.81 -3.19 3.54
C LYS A 12 -10.55 -2.54 4.70
N GLU A 13 -10.38 -3.07 5.91
CA GLU A 13 -10.93 -2.45 7.13
C GLU A 13 -10.36 -1.04 7.37
N ASN A 14 -9.06 -0.84 7.09
CA ASN A 14 -8.37 0.44 7.24
C ASN A 14 -8.47 1.34 5.99
N GLY A 15 -8.89 0.79 4.85
CA GLY A 15 -8.95 1.45 3.55
C GLY A 15 -10.23 2.25 3.29
N TRP A 16 -11.22 2.15 4.20
CA TRP A 16 -12.53 2.76 3.98
C TRP A 16 -12.52 4.23 4.36
N VAL A 17 -13.01 5.10 3.47
CA VAL A 17 -12.93 6.58 3.56
C VAL A 17 -13.58 7.20 4.82
N SER A 18 -14.36 6.43 5.60
CA SER A 18 -14.92 6.86 6.89
C SER A 18 -14.35 6.13 8.12
N ALA A 19 -13.48 5.15 7.94
CA ALA A 19 -12.97 4.30 9.01
C ALA A 19 -11.60 4.81 9.52
N GLN A 20 -11.65 5.71 10.51
CA GLN A 20 -10.67 5.78 11.62
C GLN A 20 -9.19 6.16 11.25
N PRO A 21 -8.37 6.58 12.23
CA PRO A 21 -7.07 7.24 12.02
C PRO A 21 -5.94 6.23 11.72
N GLY A 22 -6.10 5.43 10.65
CA GLY A 22 -5.11 4.45 10.18
C GLY A 22 -4.93 4.44 8.67
N GLY A 23 -6.00 4.72 7.90
CA GLY A 23 -5.91 4.91 6.46
C GLY A 23 -5.27 6.24 6.12
N LYS A 24 -4.05 6.23 5.55
CA LYS A 24 -3.41 7.47 5.11
C LYS A 24 -3.98 7.86 3.75
N LYS A 25 -4.82 8.90 3.74
CA LYS A 25 -5.20 9.58 2.49
C LYS A 25 -3.95 10.22 1.91
N ILE A 26 -3.47 9.72 0.78
CA ILE A 26 -2.31 10.27 0.10
C ILE A 26 -2.74 11.25 -0.98
N SER A 27 -1.76 11.97 -1.53
CA SER A 27 -2.00 12.75 -2.74
C SER A 27 -2.47 11.79 -3.84
N PRO A 28 -3.50 12.17 -4.62
CA PRO A 28 -4.02 11.32 -5.68
C PRO A 28 -2.91 10.90 -6.66
N SER A 29 -2.81 9.61 -6.99
CA SER A 29 -1.90 9.15 -8.04
C SER A 29 -2.34 9.57 -9.45
N ARG A 30 -3.62 9.89 -9.62
CA ARG A 30 -4.19 10.38 -10.87
C ARG A 30 -5.24 11.46 -10.63
N THR A 31 -5.49 12.29 -11.63
CA THR A 31 -6.44 13.41 -11.52
C THR A 31 -7.83 12.91 -11.11
N GLY A 32 -8.33 13.46 -10.00
CA GLY A 32 -9.68 13.18 -9.50
C GLY A 32 -9.84 11.87 -8.74
N SER A 33 -8.78 11.08 -8.52
CA SER A 33 -8.87 9.88 -7.69
C SER A 33 -8.80 10.18 -6.20
N LEU A 34 -9.39 9.26 -5.44
CA LEU A 34 -9.14 9.05 -4.04
C LEU A 34 -8.23 7.85 -3.93
N ASP A 35 -7.10 8.05 -3.27
CA ASP A 35 -6.11 7.00 -3.06
C ASP A 35 -6.00 6.71 -1.57
N VAL A 36 -6.12 5.42 -1.25
CA VAL A 36 -5.98 4.91 0.10
C VAL A 36 -4.90 3.84 0.10
N THR A 37 -3.93 4.00 0.99
CA THR A 37 -2.80 3.07 1.11
C THR A 37 -2.76 2.45 2.50
N PHE A 38 -2.31 1.20 2.57
CA PHE A 38 -2.05 0.50 3.82
C PHE A 38 -0.76 -0.33 3.70
N GLU A 39 0.05 -0.33 4.75
CA GLU A 39 1.35 -1.00 4.77
C GLU A 39 1.49 -1.80 6.06
N GLU A 40 1.85 -3.08 5.97
CA GLU A 40 2.14 -3.93 7.13
C GLU A 40 3.18 -4.99 6.73
N GLY A 41 4.34 -4.95 7.39
CA GLY A 41 5.46 -5.82 7.04
C GLY A 41 5.90 -5.62 5.59
N ASP A 42 6.07 -6.72 4.85
CA ASP A 42 6.55 -6.69 3.46
C ASP A 42 5.44 -6.37 2.44
N PHE A 43 4.21 -6.13 2.89
CA PHE A 43 3.07 -5.89 2.01
C PHE A 43 2.68 -4.41 1.96
N PHE A 44 2.39 -3.97 0.74
CA PHE A 44 1.83 -2.67 0.42
C PHE A 44 0.49 -2.86 -0.29
N TYR A 45 -0.53 -2.15 0.15
CA TYR A 45 -1.86 -2.10 -0.44
C TYR A 45 -2.14 -0.69 -0.95
N GLN A 46 -2.71 -0.60 -2.15
CA GLN A 46 -3.28 0.64 -2.65
C GLN A 46 -4.59 0.37 -3.37
N ASP A 47 -5.61 1.12 -2.94
CA ASP A 47 -6.86 1.28 -3.66
C ASP A 47 -6.94 2.71 -4.16
N SER A 48 -7.09 2.85 -5.47
CA SER A 48 -7.25 4.15 -6.12
C SER A 48 -8.52 4.11 -6.94
N PHE A 49 -9.47 4.99 -6.64
CA PHE A 49 -10.77 5.03 -7.29
C PHE A 49 -11.28 6.46 -7.49
N VAL A 50 -12.16 6.65 -8.48
CA VAL A 50 -12.84 7.91 -8.78
C VAL A 50 -14.34 7.68 -8.59
N GLY A 51 -15.05 8.64 -8.00
CA GLY A 51 -16.49 8.54 -7.72
C GLY A 51 -16.79 7.94 -6.34
N LEU A 52 -18.03 8.12 -5.88
CA LEU A 52 -18.52 7.60 -4.60
C LEU A 52 -19.61 6.55 -4.80
N THR A 53 -20.59 6.84 -5.67
CA THR A 53 -21.72 5.95 -6.01
C THR A 53 -21.45 5.13 -7.26
N ASP A 54 -20.99 5.79 -8.33
CA ASP A 54 -20.53 5.14 -9.57
C ASP A 54 -19.01 5.19 -9.60
N PHE A 55 -18.37 4.23 -8.92
CA PHE A 55 -16.93 4.23 -8.74
C PHE A 55 -16.21 3.45 -9.84
N CYS A 56 -15.04 3.96 -10.25
CA CYS A 56 -14.10 3.26 -11.12
C CYS A 56 -12.70 3.32 -10.49
N GLY A 57 -12.06 2.17 -10.31
CA GLY A 57 -10.81 2.11 -9.58
C GLY A 57 -10.01 0.83 -9.81
N GLN A 58 -8.86 0.80 -9.16
CA GLN A 58 -7.95 -0.33 -9.15
C GLN A 58 -7.43 -0.54 -7.73
N GLU A 59 -7.58 -1.77 -7.26
CA GLU A 59 -7.01 -2.27 -6.03
C GLU A 59 -5.81 -3.17 -6.37
N HIS A 60 -4.68 -2.98 -5.70
CA HIS A 60 -3.53 -3.86 -5.83
C HIS A 60 -2.75 -4.03 -4.54
N VAL A 61 -2.14 -5.21 -4.41
CA VAL A 61 -1.19 -5.55 -3.34
C VAL A 61 0.14 -5.89 -3.97
N CYS A 62 1.22 -5.31 -3.45
CA CYS A 62 2.58 -5.58 -3.87
C CYS A 62 3.47 -5.86 -2.67
N PHE A 63 4.60 -6.53 -2.94
CA PHE A 63 5.69 -6.63 -1.99
C PHE A 63 6.55 -5.37 -2.03
N GLN A 64 6.97 -4.92 -0.86
CA GLN A 64 7.97 -3.88 -0.70
C GLN A 64 9.03 -4.28 0.31
N GLY A 65 10.20 -3.68 0.22
CA GLY A 65 11.23 -3.81 1.23
C GLY A 65 12.37 -2.82 1.04
N GLU A 66 13.26 -2.81 2.02
CA GLU A 66 14.44 -1.97 2.04
C GLU A 66 15.68 -2.85 2.21
N GLU A 67 16.67 -2.62 1.35
CA GLU A 67 18.00 -3.21 1.45
C GLU A 67 18.99 -2.09 1.75
N GLU A 68 19.81 -2.27 2.78
CA GLU A 68 20.79 -1.28 3.24
C GLU A 68 22.18 -1.92 3.35
N ILE A 69 23.19 -1.24 2.80
CA ILE A 69 24.60 -1.57 3.00
C ILE A 69 25.25 -0.43 3.77
N SER A 70 25.85 -0.75 4.90
CA SER A 70 26.59 0.19 5.73
C SER A 70 28.08 -0.15 5.84
N LEU A 71 28.91 0.90 5.88
CA LEU A 71 30.34 0.83 6.14
C LEU A 71 30.63 1.67 7.38
N GLU A 72 31.21 1.06 8.42
CA GLU A 72 31.50 1.75 9.70
C GLU A 72 30.26 2.43 10.33
N GLY A 73 29.08 1.83 10.17
CA GLY A 73 27.82 2.39 10.64
C GLY A 73 27.26 3.53 9.78
N ILE A 74 27.95 3.92 8.71
CA ILE A 74 27.47 4.88 7.72
C ILE A 74 26.76 4.12 6.61
N VAL A 75 25.49 4.44 6.36
CA VAL A 75 24.74 3.91 5.24
C VAL A 75 25.33 4.44 3.94
N VAL A 76 25.94 3.55 3.16
CA VAL A 76 26.57 3.89 1.87
C VAL A 76 25.70 3.50 0.67
N TYR A 77 24.71 2.64 0.89
CA TYR A 77 23.72 2.26 -0.12
C TYR A 77 22.38 1.96 0.54
N ARG A 78 21.31 2.41 -0.11
CA ARG A 78 19.94 2.06 0.23
C ARG A 78 19.13 1.83 -1.03
N LEU A 79 18.45 0.70 -1.09
CA LEU A 79 17.48 0.37 -2.13
C LEU A 79 16.12 0.16 -1.48
N ARG A 80 15.14 0.94 -1.90
CA ARG A 80 13.74 0.63 -1.65
C ARG A 80 13.15 -0.01 -2.90
N TYR A 81 12.72 -1.26 -2.79
CA TYR A 81 12.08 -1.95 -3.91
C TYR A 81 10.57 -2.00 -3.69
N PHE A 82 9.83 -1.83 -4.78
CA PHE A 82 8.39 -2.00 -4.86
C PHE A 82 8.10 -2.86 -6.09
N GLY A 83 7.44 -4.00 -5.88
CA GLY A 83 7.20 -4.94 -6.98
C GLY A 83 6.49 -6.21 -6.54
N GLY A 84 6.43 -7.19 -7.43
CA GLY A 84 5.77 -8.47 -7.14
C GLY A 84 4.29 -8.30 -6.85
N LEU A 85 3.50 -7.96 -7.88
CA LEU A 85 2.04 -7.94 -7.78
C LEU A 85 1.58 -9.28 -7.20
N VAL A 86 0.98 -9.22 -6.02
CA VAL A 86 0.51 -10.41 -5.32
C VAL A 86 -0.94 -10.63 -5.69
N ARG A 87 -1.24 -11.83 -6.21
CA ARG A 87 -2.59 -12.26 -6.55
C ARG A 87 -2.95 -13.46 -5.69
N LYS A 88 -4.22 -13.54 -5.30
CA LYS A 88 -4.80 -14.74 -4.71
C LYS A 88 -5.05 -15.78 -5.80
#